data_AF-A0A3S2W2Q7-F1
#
_entry.id   AF-A0A3S2W2Q7-F1
#
_cell.length_a   1.000
_cell.length_b   1.000
_cell.length_c   1.000
_cell.angle_alpha   90.00
_cell.angle_beta   90.00
_cell.angle_gamma   90.00
#
_symmetry.space_group_name_H-M   'P 1'
#
loop_
_entity.id
_entity.type
_entity.pdbx_description
1 polymer ?
#
loop_
_entity_poly.entity_id
_entity_poly.type
_entity_poly.pdbx_seq_one_letter_code
_entity_poly.pdbx_strand_id
1 'polypeptide(L)'
;MAKLIYSLIAVLILLVGCSNNSTTKEEDTKEEASFDETQKEVVDFINNDVAKVSAYETEANEALETVTGDNFKSDEELYKVLINQVIPTYEKAVNEAKNMEVTSSELKPLKKQMEEATSTYYDALQLEKQGLETKEEDLFGQSNAKAQEYLLLIKDYHEDMGKLAKKYDIDYQSEQ
;
A
#
# COMPACT_ATOMS: atom_id res chain seq x y z
N MET A 1 -59.73 19.01 -24.39
CA MET A 1 -59.80 18.80 -25.85
C MET A 1 -58.46 18.24 -26.33
N ALA A 2 -58.53 17.20 -27.16
CA ALA A 2 -57.53 16.61 -28.07
C ALA A 2 -56.20 16.03 -27.52
N LYS A 3 -56.12 14.68 -27.58
CA LYS A 3 -54.90 13.88 -27.86
C LYS A 3 -54.65 13.87 -29.38
N LEU A 4 -53.38 13.82 -29.80
CA LEU A 4 -52.82 13.25 -31.06
C LEU A 4 -51.32 13.02 -30.73
N ILE A 5 -50.66 11.85 -30.66
CA ILE A 5 -50.52 10.61 -31.46
C ILE A 5 -50.09 10.86 -32.92
N TYR A 6 -49.05 10.09 -33.33
CA TYR A 6 -48.46 9.79 -34.65
C TYR A 6 -47.09 10.46 -34.91
N SER A 7 -46.06 9.81 -35.45
CA SER A 7 -45.90 8.48 -36.07
C SER A 7 -44.42 8.13 -36.24
N LEU A 8 -44.11 6.83 -36.26
CA LEU A 8 -42.91 6.20 -36.83
C LEU A 8 -42.44 6.83 -38.15
N ILE A 9 -41.12 6.92 -38.33
CA ILE A 9 -40.45 6.46 -39.57
C ILE A 9 -39.13 5.77 -39.18
N ALA A 10 -39.08 4.46 -39.42
CA ALA A 10 -37.83 3.71 -39.56
C ALA A 10 -37.35 3.84 -41.01
N VAL A 11 -36.06 4.12 -41.23
CA VAL A 11 -35.39 3.86 -42.51
C VAL A 11 -34.07 3.15 -42.23
N LEU A 12 -33.96 1.99 -42.84
CA LEU A 12 -32.86 1.04 -42.80
C LEU A 12 -32.38 0.93 -44.25
N ILE A 13 -31.16 1.39 -44.57
CA ILE A 13 -30.50 1.14 -45.86
C ILE A 13 -29.01 0.80 -45.65
N LEU A 14 -28.75 -0.51 -45.65
CA LEU A 14 -27.74 -1.30 -46.37
C LEU A 14 -26.29 -0.78 -46.59
N LEU A 15 -25.33 -1.56 -46.05
CA LEU A 15 -24.09 -2.14 -46.64
C LEU A 15 -23.70 -1.68 -48.07
N VAL A 16 -22.45 -1.45 -48.51
CA VAL A 16 -21.09 -1.99 -48.22
C VAL A 16 -20.07 -0.95 -48.70
N GLY A 17 -18.86 -0.89 -48.12
CA GLY A 17 -17.71 -0.28 -48.78
C GLY A 17 -16.37 -0.58 -48.10
N CYS A 18 -15.64 -1.59 -48.57
CA CYS A 18 -14.23 -1.79 -48.24
C CYS A 18 -13.37 -0.75 -48.97
N SER A 19 -12.52 -0.01 -48.25
CA SER A 19 -11.26 0.50 -48.80
C SER A 19 -10.26 0.74 -47.66
N ASN A 20 -9.01 0.43 -47.95
CA ASN A 20 -7.94 0.10 -47.03
C ASN A 20 -7.19 1.36 -46.51
N ASN A 21 -6.52 1.15 -45.37
CA ASN A 21 -5.36 1.89 -44.87
C ASN A 21 -5.64 3.12 -43.98
N SER A 22 -5.52 2.95 -42.66
CA SER A 22 -4.49 3.61 -41.84
C SER A 22 -4.72 3.33 -40.35
N THR A 23 -3.78 2.62 -39.74
CA THR A 23 -3.42 2.69 -38.31
C THR A 23 -4.54 2.39 -37.31
N THR A 24 -4.79 1.11 -37.07
CA THR A 24 -5.33 0.65 -35.78
C THR A 24 -4.31 1.06 -34.71
N LYS A 25 -4.59 2.15 -33.99
CA LYS A 25 -4.06 2.29 -32.64
C LYS A 25 -4.81 1.24 -31.82
N GLU A 26 -4.12 0.16 -31.47
CA GLU A 26 -4.49 -0.62 -30.29
C GLU A 26 -4.35 0.34 -29.10
N GLU A 27 -5.42 1.08 -28.80
CA GLU A 27 -5.64 1.52 -27.45
C GLU A 27 -5.96 0.25 -26.66
N ASP A 28 -4.95 -0.23 -25.94
CA ASP A 28 -5.09 -1.16 -24.81
C ASP A 28 -6.10 -0.54 -23.84
N THR A 29 -7.38 -0.74 -24.14
CA THR A 29 -8.47 -0.39 -23.24
C THR A 29 -8.46 -1.52 -22.22
N LYS A 30 -7.58 -1.42 -21.22
CA LYS A 30 -7.73 -2.22 -20.01
C LYS A 30 -9.12 -1.89 -19.47
N GLU A 31 -10.06 -2.79 -19.68
CA GLU A 31 -11.39 -2.73 -19.09
C GLU A 31 -11.16 -2.62 -17.58
N GLU A 32 -11.55 -1.48 -16.98
CA GLU A 32 -11.47 -1.32 -15.54
C GLU A 32 -12.36 -2.39 -14.89
N ALA A 33 -11.86 -3.02 -13.83
CA ALA A 33 -12.57 -4.06 -13.10
C ALA A 33 -13.94 -3.54 -12.64
N SER A 34 -14.93 -4.44 -12.60
CA SER A 34 -16.26 -4.10 -12.11
C SER A 34 -16.23 -3.67 -10.63
N PHE A 35 -17.32 -3.06 -10.16
CA PHE A 35 -17.45 -2.65 -8.75
C PHE A 35 -17.25 -3.84 -7.80
N ASP A 36 -17.90 -4.99 -8.08
CA ASP A 36 -17.83 -6.18 -7.23
C ASP A 36 -16.43 -6.82 -7.25
N GLU A 37 -15.76 -6.85 -8.41
CA GLU A 37 -14.39 -7.34 -8.53
C GLU A 37 -13.42 -6.45 -7.75
N THR A 38 -13.59 -5.13 -7.85
CA THR A 38 -12.74 -4.18 -7.11
C THR A 38 -13.00 -4.26 -5.61
N GLN A 39 -14.25 -4.38 -5.18
CA GLN A 39 -14.60 -4.57 -3.76
C GLN A 39 -13.88 -5.81 -3.21
N LYS A 40 -13.95 -6.93 -3.93
CA LYS A 40 -13.28 -8.18 -3.55
C LYS A 40 -11.77 -7.98 -3.46
N GLU A 41 -11.16 -7.31 -4.43
CA GLU A 41 -9.73 -7.02 -4.42
C GLU A 41 -9.33 -6.15 -3.22
N VAL A 42 -10.12 -5.13 -2.86
CA VAL A 42 -9.85 -4.29 -1.67
C VAL A 42 -9.90 -5.12 -0.38
N VAL A 43 -10.88 -6.02 -0.25
CA VAL A 43 -10.98 -6.93 0.90
C VAL A 43 -9.77 -7.86 0.96
N ASP A 44 -9.38 -8.44 -0.18
CA ASP A 44 -8.23 -9.36 -0.25
C ASP A 44 -6.91 -8.62 0.05
N PHE A 45 -6.75 -7.38 -0.44
CA PHE A 45 -5.61 -6.50 -0.16
C PHE A 45 -5.46 -6.21 1.34
N ILE A 46 -6.55 -5.85 2.03
CA ILE A 46 -6.52 -5.56 3.47
C ILE A 46 -6.25 -6.84 4.28
N ASN A 47 -7.05 -7.87 4.07
CA ASN A 47 -7.09 -9.04 4.97
C ASN A 47 -5.95 -10.02 4.73
N ASN A 48 -5.33 -10.01 3.55
CA ASN A 48 -4.24 -10.93 3.22
C ASN A 48 -2.92 -10.20 3.06
N ASP A 49 -2.85 -9.21 2.17
CA ASP A 49 -1.57 -8.61 1.81
C ASP A 49 -1.06 -7.69 2.91
N VAL A 50 -1.87 -6.71 3.31
CA VAL A 50 -1.52 -5.75 4.37
C VAL A 50 -1.38 -6.46 5.72
N ALA A 51 -2.22 -7.46 6.00
CA ALA A 51 -2.11 -8.28 7.20
C ALA A 51 -0.76 -9.01 7.32
N LYS A 52 -0.18 -9.50 6.21
CA LYS A 52 1.16 -10.12 6.23
C LYS A 52 2.26 -9.11 6.53
N VAL A 53 2.19 -7.91 5.96
CA VAL A 53 3.12 -6.82 6.28
C VAL A 53 3.05 -6.51 7.77
N SER A 54 1.83 -6.26 8.28
CA SER A 54 1.58 -5.92 9.67
C SER A 54 2.05 -6.99 10.65
N ALA A 55 1.91 -8.28 10.30
CA ALA A 55 2.43 -9.37 11.12
C ALA A 55 3.96 -9.29 11.32
N TYR A 56 4.71 -9.00 10.25
CA TYR A 56 6.15 -8.82 10.35
C TYR A 56 6.56 -7.51 11.04
N GLU A 57 5.82 -6.41 10.83
CA GLU A 57 6.06 -5.17 11.58
C GLU A 57 5.84 -5.38 13.09
N THR A 58 4.77 -6.07 13.46
CA THR A 58 4.46 -6.41 14.86
C THR A 58 5.56 -7.26 15.46
N GLU A 59 5.97 -8.35 14.79
CA GLU A 59 7.05 -9.23 15.27
C GLU A 59 8.38 -8.45 15.46
N ALA A 60 8.72 -7.57 14.53
CA ALA A 60 9.92 -6.74 14.62
C ALA A 60 9.85 -5.72 15.78
N ASN A 61 8.69 -5.07 15.96
CA ASN A 61 8.49 -4.09 17.03
C ASN A 61 8.48 -4.76 18.41
N GLU A 62 7.80 -5.90 18.55
CA GLU A 62 7.83 -6.69 19.78
C GLU A 62 9.27 -7.09 20.15
N ALA A 63 10.09 -7.50 19.18
CA ALA A 63 11.51 -7.79 19.41
C ALA A 63 12.29 -6.54 19.85
N LEU A 64 12.07 -5.40 19.21
CA LEU A 64 12.73 -4.13 19.54
C LEU A 64 12.35 -3.64 20.96
N GLU A 65 11.10 -3.79 21.36
CA GLU A 65 10.60 -3.44 22.70
C GLU A 65 11.29 -4.21 23.83
N THR A 66 11.82 -5.41 23.56
CA THR A 66 12.55 -6.20 24.57
C THR A 66 13.88 -5.59 25.00
N VAL A 67 14.42 -4.63 24.22
CA VAL A 67 15.75 -4.03 24.43
C VAL A 67 15.75 -2.51 24.38
N THR A 68 14.57 -1.89 24.33
CA THR A 68 14.38 -0.43 24.30
C THR A 68 13.50 0.05 25.47
N GLY A 69 13.35 1.37 25.63
CA GLY A 69 12.55 1.95 26.71
C GLY A 69 13.00 1.50 28.09
N ASP A 70 12.04 1.07 28.93
CA ASP A 70 12.31 0.57 30.29
C ASP A 70 13.14 -0.74 30.29
N ASN A 71 13.20 -1.46 29.17
CA ASN A 71 13.98 -2.69 29.03
C ASN A 71 15.43 -2.45 28.54
N PHE A 72 15.78 -1.21 28.20
CA PHE A 72 17.12 -0.89 27.71
C PHE A 72 18.19 -1.15 28.79
N LYS A 73 19.20 -1.97 28.44
CA LYS A 73 20.36 -2.23 29.32
C LYS A 73 21.68 -1.73 28.76
N SER A 74 21.88 -1.85 27.45
CA SER A 74 23.12 -1.43 26.78
C SER A 74 22.96 -1.36 25.27
N ASP A 75 23.78 -0.54 24.62
CA ASP A 75 23.95 -0.49 23.17
C ASP A 75 24.30 -1.86 22.57
N GLU A 76 25.05 -2.69 23.28
CA GLU A 76 25.47 -4.01 22.80
C GLU A 76 24.28 -4.97 22.69
N GLU A 77 23.39 -4.96 23.69
CA GLU A 77 22.17 -5.77 23.69
C GLU A 77 21.19 -5.30 22.61
N LEU A 78 20.99 -3.98 22.51
CA LEU A 78 20.18 -3.36 21.46
C LEU A 78 20.71 -3.72 20.06
N TYR A 79 22.00 -3.52 19.81
CA TYR A 79 22.63 -3.83 18.52
C TYR A 79 22.46 -5.31 18.15
N LYS A 80 22.67 -6.22 19.10
CA LYS A 80 22.50 -7.66 18.88
C LYS A 80 21.07 -8.03 18.48
N VAL A 81 20.06 -7.48 19.15
CA VAL A 81 18.66 -7.74 18.80
C VAL A 81 18.31 -7.09 17.46
N LEU A 82 18.80 -5.88 17.21
CA LEU A 82 18.57 -5.15 15.96
C LEU A 82 19.05 -5.94 14.74
N ILE A 83 20.29 -6.45 14.74
CA ILE A 83 20.87 -7.14 13.57
C ILE A 83 20.40 -8.59 13.41
N ASN A 84 20.03 -9.27 14.50
CA ASN A 84 19.71 -10.70 14.46
C ASN A 84 18.20 -10.97 14.39
N GLN A 85 17.36 -10.01 14.80
CA GLN A 85 15.90 -10.20 14.89
C GLN A 85 15.14 -9.09 14.16
N VAL A 86 15.30 -7.84 14.61
CA VAL A 86 14.44 -6.73 14.17
C VAL A 86 14.61 -6.44 12.67
N ILE A 87 15.84 -6.13 12.22
CA ILE A 87 16.11 -5.80 10.81
C ILE A 87 15.76 -6.95 9.86
N PRO A 88 16.18 -8.21 10.10
CA PRO A 88 15.82 -9.33 9.23
C PRO A 88 14.30 -9.60 9.18
N THR A 89 13.59 -9.41 10.28
CA THR A 89 12.12 -9.58 10.30
C THR A 89 11.44 -8.43 9.59
N TYR A 90 11.84 -7.19 9.84
CA TYR A 90 11.26 -6.01 9.18
C TYR A 90 11.56 -5.96 7.67
N GLU A 91 12.70 -6.49 7.23
CA GLU A 91 13.00 -6.67 5.80
C GLU A 91 11.95 -7.55 5.09
N LYS A 92 11.36 -8.54 5.79
CA LYS A 92 10.25 -9.32 5.24
C LYS A 92 9.01 -8.44 5.03
N ALA A 93 8.69 -7.54 5.97
CA ALA A 93 7.59 -6.58 5.82
C ALA A 93 7.77 -5.70 4.57
N VAL A 94 8.98 -5.16 4.37
CA VAL A 94 9.34 -4.38 3.17
C VAL A 94 9.16 -5.20 1.90
N ASN A 95 9.59 -6.47 1.91
CA ASN A 95 9.48 -7.35 0.75
C ASN A 95 8.03 -7.72 0.43
N GLU A 96 7.20 -8.00 1.44
CA GLU A 96 5.77 -8.23 1.25
C GLU A 96 5.10 -6.99 0.64
N ALA A 97 5.36 -5.79 1.18
CA ALA A 97 4.83 -4.53 0.64
C ALA A 97 5.19 -4.31 -0.84
N LYS A 98 6.45 -4.55 -1.22
CA LYS A 98 6.93 -4.42 -2.61
C LYS A 98 6.28 -5.42 -3.56
N ASN A 99 6.07 -6.64 -3.08
CA ASN A 99 5.59 -7.75 -3.90
C ASN A 99 4.05 -7.85 -3.95
N MET A 100 3.30 -6.97 -3.28
CA MET A 100 1.85 -6.92 -3.42
C MET A 100 1.45 -6.74 -4.89
N GLU A 101 0.52 -7.57 -5.36
CA GLU A 101 -0.02 -7.46 -6.70
C GLU A 101 -1.39 -6.80 -6.63
N VAL A 102 -1.55 -5.68 -7.33
CA VAL A 102 -2.83 -4.96 -7.43
C VAL A 102 -3.19 -4.74 -8.89
N THR A 103 -4.42 -5.11 -9.24
CA THR A 103 -5.01 -4.89 -10.56
C THR A 103 -5.81 -3.59 -10.60
N SER A 104 -6.52 -3.26 -9.53
CA SER A 104 -7.30 -2.02 -9.42
C SER A 104 -6.42 -0.79 -9.49
N SER A 105 -6.83 0.19 -10.28
CA SER A 105 -6.18 1.51 -10.35
C SER A 105 -6.28 2.25 -9.01
N GLU A 106 -7.29 1.96 -8.19
CA GLU A 106 -7.55 2.59 -6.89
C GLU A 106 -6.65 2.06 -5.77
N LEU A 107 -6.15 0.83 -5.90
CA LEU A 107 -5.22 0.23 -4.93
C LEU A 107 -3.75 0.56 -5.20
N LYS A 108 -3.40 1.02 -6.40
CA LYS A 108 -2.00 1.38 -6.74
C LYS A 108 -1.41 2.47 -5.84
N PRO A 109 -2.13 3.58 -5.52
CA PRO A 109 -1.62 4.58 -4.59
C PRO A 109 -1.42 4.01 -3.17
N LEU A 110 -2.35 3.19 -2.71
CA LEU A 110 -2.34 2.57 -1.38
C LEU A 110 -1.18 1.59 -1.22
N LYS A 111 -0.93 0.76 -2.25
CA LYS A 111 0.26 -0.07 -2.33
C LYS A 111 1.53 0.78 -2.23
N LYS A 112 1.62 1.86 -3.00
CA LYS A 112 2.79 2.75 -2.99
C LYS A 112 3.03 3.37 -1.62
N GLN A 113 1.97 3.82 -0.94
CA GLN A 113 2.06 4.35 0.42
C GLN A 113 2.62 3.29 1.38
N MET A 114 2.19 2.03 1.27
CA MET A 114 2.71 0.93 2.09
C MET A 114 4.19 0.64 1.78
N GLU A 115 4.59 0.62 0.52
CA GLU A 115 6.01 0.47 0.11
C GLU A 115 6.88 1.60 0.66
N GLU A 116 6.39 2.84 0.60
CA GLU A 116 7.10 4.04 1.08
C GLU A 116 7.20 4.05 2.60
N ALA A 117 6.12 3.77 3.32
CA ALA A 117 6.11 3.68 4.78
C ALA A 117 7.09 2.61 5.27
N THR A 118 6.93 1.36 4.81
CA THR A 118 7.81 0.25 5.23
C THR A 118 9.28 0.54 4.88
N SER A 119 9.58 1.05 3.69
CA SER A 119 10.97 1.40 3.35
C SER A 119 11.53 2.50 4.25
N THR A 120 10.71 3.49 4.63
CA THR A 120 11.10 4.60 5.50
C THR A 120 11.45 4.13 6.92
N TYR A 121 10.67 3.23 7.50
CA TYR A 121 10.99 2.69 8.82
C TYR A 121 12.18 1.73 8.76
N TYR A 122 12.34 0.97 7.68
CA TYR A 122 13.54 0.16 7.47
C TYR A 122 14.80 1.02 7.43
N ASP A 123 14.76 2.17 6.75
CA ASP A 123 15.87 3.14 6.77
C ASP A 123 16.15 3.68 8.18
N ALA A 124 15.11 3.90 9.00
CA ALA A 124 15.28 4.27 10.41
C ALA A 124 16.07 3.22 11.19
N LEU A 125 15.72 1.94 11.03
CA LEU A 125 16.41 0.82 11.68
C LEU A 125 17.87 0.69 11.21
N GLN A 126 18.14 0.93 9.92
CA GLN A 126 19.52 0.92 9.39
C GLN A 126 20.36 2.08 9.92
N LEU A 127 19.78 3.28 10.06
CA LEU A 127 20.44 4.43 10.65
C LEU A 127 20.75 4.20 12.14
N GLU A 128 19.83 3.60 12.88
CA GLU A 128 20.07 3.23 14.29
C GLU A 128 21.21 2.22 14.41
N LYS A 129 21.20 1.18 13.55
CA LYS A 129 22.30 0.21 13.47
C LYS A 129 23.64 0.91 13.20
N GLN A 130 23.67 1.80 12.22
CA GLN A 130 24.88 2.52 11.86
C GLN A 130 25.35 3.43 13.02
N GLY A 131 24.44 4.12 13.70
CA GLY A 131 24.75 4.91 14.89
C GLY A 131 25.39 4.09 16.01
N LEU A 132 24.90 2.87 16.25
CA LEU A 132 25.47 1.94 17.23
C LEU A 132 26.88 1.46 16.84
N GLU A 133 27.12 1.23 15.53
CA GLU A 133 28.40 0.77 14.98
C GLU A 133 29.48 1.86 14.97
N THR A 134 29.12 3.07 14.52
CA THR A 134 30.07 4.18 14.32
C THR A 134 30.19 5.10 15.53
N LYS A 135 29.23 5.03 16.47
CA LYS A 135 29.08 5.97 17.59
C LYS A 135 28.85 7.41 17.14
N GLU A 136 28.32 7.61 15.94
CA GLU A 136 27.92 8.93 15.44
C GLU A 136 26.52 9.29 15.96
N GLU A 137 26.47 10.23 16.91
CA GLU A 137 25.22 10.58 17.61
C GLU A 137 24.13 11.15 16.68
N ASP A 138 24.51 11.83 15.59
CA ASP A 138 23.56 12.43 14.64
C ASP A 138 22.68 11.39 13.94
N LEU A 139 23.18 10.15 13.77
CA LEU A 139 22.45 9.08 13.11
C LEU A 139 21.20 8.65 13.90
N PHE A 140 21.23 8.75 15.23
CA PHE A 140 20.03 8.51 16.07
C PHE A 140 18.96 9.58 15.84
N GLY A 141 19.37 10.84 15.65
CA GLY A 141 18.47 11.93 15.28
C GLY A 141 17.79 11.69 13.93
N GLN A 142 18.57 11.26 12.93
CA GLN A 142 18.06 10.92 11.60
C GLN A 142 17.15 9.69 11.63
N SER A 143 17.52 8.66 12.38
CA SER A 143 16.68 7.46 12.60
C SER A 143 15.33 7.84 13.20
N ASN A 144 15.32 8.64 14.27
CA ASN A 144 14.09 9.12 14.90
C ASN A 144 13.24 9.96 13.93
N ALA A 145 13.87 10.81 13.11
CA ALA A 145 13.13 11.59 12.10
C ALA A 145 12.44 10.67 11.07
N LYS A 146 13.12 9.60 10.63
CA LYS A 146 12.55 8.59 9.73
C LYS A 146 11.42 7.80 10.39
N ALA A 147 11.54 7.44 11.67
CA ALA A 147 10.45 6.81 12.41
C ALA A 147 9.22 7.72 12.52
N GLN A 148 9.41 9.04 12.72
CA GLN A 148 8.30 10.01 12.70
C GLN A 148 7.69 10.17 11.30
N GLU A 149 8.50 10.14 10.25
CA GLU A 149 8.03 10.16 8.86
C GLU A 149 7.15 8.93 8.55
N TYR A 150 7.56 7.74 9.00
CA TYR A 150 6.74 6.52 8.91
C TYR A 150 5.36 6.70 9.55
N LEU A 151 5.29 7.26 10.76
CA LEU A 151 4.01 7.48 11.46
C LEU A 151 3.07 8.41 10.68
N LEU A 152 3.61 9.39 9.96
CA LEU A 152 2.81 10.26 9.10
C LEU A 152 2.33 9.50 7.85
N LEU A 153 3.21 8.72 7.21
CA LEU A 153 2.88 7.94 6.02
C LEU A 153 1.80 6.88 6.29
N ILE A 154 1.90 6.15 7.42
CA ILE A 154 0.91 5.12 7.76
C ILE A 154 -0.43 5.73 8.16
N LYS A 155 -0.43 6.90 8.80
CA LYS A 155 -1.63 7.68 9.06
C LYS A 155 -2.34 8.07 7.75
N ASP A 156 -1.59 8.61 6.79
CA ASP A 156 -2.15 8.99 5.48
C ASP A 156 -2.69 7.76 4.72
N TYR A 157 -1.98 6.63 4.77
CA TYR A 157 -2.47 5.35 4.24
C TYR A 157 -3.82 4.95 4.86
N HIS A 158 -3.96 5.01 6.19
CA HIS A 158 -5.22 4.65 6.86
C HIS A 158 -6.37 5.61 6.51
N GLU A 159 -6.08 6.91 6.38
CA GLU A 159 -7.08 7.89 5.95
C GLU A 159 -7.58 7.61 4.53
N ASP A 160 -6.68 7.28 3.60
CA ASP A 160 -7.03 6.97 2.21
C ASP A 160 -7.72 5.61 2.08
N MET A 161 -7.26 4.60 2.83
CA MET A 161 -7.91 3.28 2.86
C MET A 161 -9.32 3.40 3.43
N GLY A 162 -9.51 4.21 4.47
CA GLY A 162 -10.83 4.47 5.03
C GLY A 162 -11.79 5.15 4.03
N LYS A 163 -11.30 5.98 3.12
CA LYS A 163 -12.12 6.56 2.04
C LYS A 163 -12.50 5.49 1.01
N LEU A 164 -11.54 4.66 0.61
CA LEU A 164 -11.75 3.58 -0.35
C LEU A 164 -12.72 2.52 0.20
N ALA A 165 -12.53 2.09 1.44
CA ALA A 165 -13.40 1.15 2.13
C ALA A 165 -14.85 1.65 2.18
N LYS A 166 -15.07 2.94 2.53
CA LYS A 166 -16.41 3.55 2.51
C LYS A 166 -17.05 3.54 1.13
N LYS A 167 -16.28 3.78 0.06
CA LYS A 167 -16.78 3.71 -1.32
C LYS A 167 -17.32 2.32 -1.68
N TYR A 168 -16.68 1.29 -1.13
CA TYR A 168 -17.02 -0.11 -1.38
C TYR A 168 -17.83 -0.78 -0.27
N ASP A 169 -18.38 0.00 0.68
CA ASP A 169 -19.17 -0.51 1.83
C ASP A 169 -18.44 -1.61 2.64
N ILE A 170 -17.12 -1.44 2.80
CA ILE A 170 -16.26 -2.33 3.57
C ILE A 170 -16.12 -1.75 4.99
N ASP A 171 -16.38 -2.57 6.00
CA ASP A 171 -16.10 -2.24 7.39
C ASP A 171 -14.59 -2.32 7.64
N TYR A 172 -13.94 -1.15 7.62
CA TYR A 172 -12.51 -1.02 7.81
C TYR A 172 -12.20 -0.43 9.18
N GLN A 173 -11.40 -1.15 9.95
CA GLN A 173 -10.87 -0.73 11.25
C GLN A 173 -9.35 -0.64 11.13
N SER A 174 -8.75 0.50 11.46
CA SER A 174 -7.30 0.58 11.68
C SER A 174 -7.02 0.15 13.11
N GLU A 175 -6.01 -0.71 13.31
CA GLU A 175 -5.50 -1.05 14.64
C GLU A 175 -4.51 0.01 15.18
N GLN A 176 -4.26 1.07 14.40
CA GLN A 176 -3.42 2.21 14.73
C GLN A 176 -4.24 3.51 14.81
#